data_AF-A0A947JKN1-F1
#
_entry.id   AF-A0A947JKN1-F1
#
_cell.length_a   1.000
_cell.length_b   1.000
_cell.length_c   1.000
_cell.angle_alpha   90.00
_cell.angle_beta   90.00
_cell.angle_gamma   90.00
#
_symmetry.space_group_name_H-M   'P 1'
#
loop_
_entity.id
_entity.type
_entity.pdbx_description
1 polymer ?
#
loop_
_entity_poly.entity_id
_entity_poly.type
_entity_poly.pdbx_seq_one_letter_code
_entity_poly.pdbx_strand_id
1 'polypeptide(L)'
;MIYFVLTIEIILIILLLIFIISFGIPFVTGAPFAPSAKKGVKKMIELAKIKEGDIAVDLGSGDGRIVIALARAGAEAHGYEINQFLAWYSKIRIRMAGLEKKAFIHRGNFFKEDLSKYNVVIVFGIFYIMEELERKLQKETKPNTIIVCNNFSLPNWKPANKEGKFYVYEKGSG
;
A
#
# COMPACT_ATOMS: atom_id res chain seq x y z
N MET A 1 2.56 35.69 -36.91
CA MET A 1 3.44 34.52 -37.06
C MET A 1 4.28 34.28 -35.80
N ILE A 2 5.07 35.24 -35.32
CA ILE A 2 5.90 35.11 -34.09
C ILE A 2 5.09 34.73 -32.83
N TYR A 3 3.99 35.45 -32.54
CA TYR A 3 3.15 35.15 -31.37
C TYR A 3 2.51 33.76 -31.41
N PHE A 4 2.20 33.26 -32.60
CA PHE A 4 1.64 31.92 -32.79
C PHE A 4 2.67 30.83 -32.48
N VAL A 5 3.91 31.00 -32.95
CA VAL A 5 5.02 30.08 -32.67
C VAL A 5 5.36 30.08 -31.17
N LEU A 6 5.47 31.25 -30.54
CA LEU A 6 5.72 31.37 -29.10
C LEU A 6 4.63 30.70 -28.26
N THR A 7 3.37 30.82 -28.67
CA THR A 7 2.25 30.18 -27.97
C THR A 7 2.36 28.66 -28.03
N ILE A 8 2.71 28.09 -29.19
CA ILE A 8 2.91 26.65 -29.35
C ILE A 8 4.09 26.16 -28.49
N GLU A 9 5.22 26.87 -28.49
CA GLU A 9 6.39 26.52 -27.67
C GLU A 9 6.05 26.50 -26.18
N ILE A 10 5.33 27.51 -25.68
CA ILE A 10 4.87 27.56 -24.28
C ILE A 10 3.96 26.37 -23.96
N ILE A 11 3.01 26.03 -24.84
CA ILE A 11 2.13 24.87 -24.66
C ILE A 11 2.95 23.57 -24.60
N LEU A 12 3.92 23.39 -25.49
CA LEU A 12 4.79 22.21 -25.51
C LEU A 12 5.65 22.12 -24.24
N ILE A 13 6.18 23.23 -23.75
CA ILE A 13 6.93 23.28 -22.48
C ILE A 13 6.03 22.92 -21.31
N ILE A 14 4.81 23.47 -21.23
CA ILE A 14 3.85 23.13 -20.17
C ILE A 14 3.49 21.65 -20.21
N LEU A 15 3.22 21.09 -21.40
CA LEU A 15 2.93 19.67 -21.55
C LEU A 15 4.13 18.79 -21.16
N LEU A 16 5.34 19.19 -21.52
CA LEU A 16 6.57 18.50 -21.13
C LEU A 16 6.81 18.56 -19.63
N LEU A 17 6.58 19.72 -18.99
CA LEU A 17 6.67 19.86 -17.54
C LEU A 17 5.62 19.01 -16.84
N ILE A 18 4.38 18.99 -17.32
CA ILE A 18 3.32 18.11 -16.80
C ILE A 18 3.73 16.63 -16.93
N PHE A 19 4.34 16.26 -18.06
CA PHE A 19 4.86 14.90 -18.28
C PHE A 19 6.00 14.57 -17.30
N ILE A 20 7.03 15.41 -17.20
CA ILE A 20 8.17 15.20 -16.28
C ILE A 20 7.70 15.17 -14.82
N ILE A 21 6.75 16.02 -14.43
CA ILE A 21 6.19 16.03 -13.09
C ILE A 21 5.40 14.74 -12.84
N SER A 22 4.57 14.32 -13.79
CA SER A 22 3.75 13.11 -13.65
C SER A 22 4.58 11.82 -13.60
N PHE A 23 5.68 11.75 -14.36
CA PHE A 23 6.53 10.57 -14.46
C PHE A 23 7.78 10.61 -13.57
N GLY A 24 8.26 11.80 -13.19
CA GLY A 24 9.45 12.01 -12.35
C GLY A 24 9.14 12.03 -10.84
N ILE A 25 8.00 12.57 -10.42
CA ILE A 25 7.59 12.57 -8.99
C ILE A 25 7.53 11.17 -8.37
N PRO A 26 7.05 10.10 -9.07
CA PRO A 26 7.07 8.75 -8.53
C PRO A 26 8.46 8.27 -8.10
N PHE A 27 9.53 8.69 -8.79
CA PHE A 27 10.92 8.33 -8.44
C PHE A 27 11.44 9.07 -7.21
N VAL A 28 10.85 10.21 -6.85
CA VAL A 28 11.24 11.02 -5.68
C VAL A 28 10.38 10.70 -4.46
N THR A 29 9.16 10.15 -4.65
CA THR A 29 8.15 10.05 -3.59
C THR A 29 7.87 8.62 -3.10
N GLY A 30 8.45 7.57 -3.69
CA GLY A 30 8.31 6.21 -3.16
C GLY A 30 8.72 5.09 -4.12
N ALA A 31 8.27 3.88 -3.81
CA ALA A 31 8.50 2.72 -4.67
C ALA A 31 7.66 2.80 -5.95
N PRO A 32 8.19 2.37 -7.11
CA PRO A 32 7.39 2.28 -8.33
C PRO A 32 6.24 1.27 -8.16
N PHE A 33 5.10 1.58 -8.76
CA PHE A 33 3.93 0.69 -8.67
C PHE A 33 4.18 -0.64 -9.41
N ALA A 34 4.24 -1.72 -8.65
CA ALA A 34 4.30 -3.09 -9.14
C ALA A 34 3.16 -3.91 -8.54
N PRO A 35 2.11 -4.26 -9.31
CA PRO A 35 0.94 -4.91 -8.75
C PRO A 35 1.23 -6.35 -8.29
N SER A 36 0.77 -6.71 -7.09
CA SER A 36 0.79 -8.10 -6.62
C SER A 36 -0.05 -9.01 -7.52
N ALA A 37 0.52 -10.10 -8.04
CA ALA A 37 -0.21 -11.07 -8.86
C ALA A 37 -1.39 -11.69 -8.08
N LYS A 38 -2.49 -12.07 -8.77
CA LYS A 38 -3.70 -12.61 -8.13
C LYS A 38 -3.43 -13.77 -7.16
N LYS A 39 -2.55 -14.70 -7.55
CA LYS A 39 -2.11 -15.82 -6.69
C LYS A 39 -1.41 -15.33 -5.42
N GLY A 40 -0.58 -14.29 -5.54
CA GLY A 40 0.10 -13.68 -4.41
C GLY A 40 -0.85 -12.96 -3.46
N VAL A 41 -1.84 -12.23 -3.99
CA VAL A 41 -2.91 -11.63 -3.17
C VAL A 41 -3.65 -12.71 -2.39
N LYS A 42 -4.11 -13.77 -3.06
CA LYS A 42 -4.80 -14.88 -2.39
C LYS A 42 -3.95 -15.47 -1.26
N LYS A 43 -2.65 -15.68 -1.51
CA LYS A 43 -1.74 -16.25 -0.49
C LYS A 43 -1.52 -15.32 0.69
N MET A 44 -1.38 -14.01 0.47
CA MET A 44 -1.27 -13.04 1.57
C MET A 44 -2.51 -13.02 2.45
N ILE A 45 -3.71 -13.08 1.87
CA ILE A 45 -4.97 -13.13 2.63
C ILE A 45 -5.10 -14.43 3.44
N GLU A 46 -4.70 -15.56 2.86
CA GLU A 46 -4.65 -16.85 3.56
C GLU A 46 -3.70 -16.81 4.77
N LEU A 47 -2.49 -16.28 4.57
CA LEU A 47 -1.49 -16.14 5.62
C LEU A 47 -1.88 -15.13 6.70
N ALA A 48 -2.63 -14.09 6.32
CA ALA A 48 -3.12 -13.06 7.24
C ALA A 48 -4.18 -13.59 8.22
N LYS A 49 -4.82 -14.73 7.93
CA LYS A 49 -5.83 -15.38 8.79
C LYS A 49 -6.92 -14.40 9.28
N ILE A 50 -7.44 -13.59 8.36
CA ILE A 50 -8.46 -12.57 8.62
C ILE A 50 -9.68 -13.20 9.31
N LYS A 51 -10.15 -12.53 10.36
CA LYS A 51 -11.39 -12.82 11.07
C LYS A 51 -12.41 -11.73 10.79
N GLU A 52 -13.70 -12.05 10.88
CA GLU A 52 -14.76 -11.04 10.74
C GLU A 52 -14.59 -9.99 11.85
N GLY A 53 -14.60 -8.72 11.45
CA GLY A 53 -14.40 -7.58 12.36
C GLY A 53 -12.94 -7.19 12.62
N ASP A 54 -11.96 -7.87 12.02
CA ASP A 54 -10.57 -7.39 12.03
C ASP A 54 -10.48 -6.03 11.32
N ILE A 55 -9.65 -5.13 11.85
CA ILE A 55 -9.27 -3.90 11.16
C ILE A 55 -7.93 -4.15 10.49
N ALA A 56 -7.89 -4.13 9.16
CA ALA A 56 -6.72 -4.48 8.37
C ALA A 56 -6.22 -3.30 7.52
N VAL A 57 -4.92 -3.24 7.27
CA VAL A 57 -4.31 -2.21 6.43
C VAL A 57 -3.36 -2.77 5.38
N ASP A 58 -3.36 -2.18 4.19
CA ASP A 58 -2.38 -2.37 3.13
C ASP A 58 -1.50 -1.11 2.97
N LEU A 59 -0.20 -1.25 3.22
CA LEU A 59 0.78 -0.15 3.17
C LEU A 59 1.38 -0.05 1.77
N GLY A 60 1.06 1.03 1.04
CA GLY A 60 1.40 1.16 -0.38
C GLY A 60 0.37 0.44 -1.27
N SER A 61 -0.91 0.77 -1.08
CA SER A 61 -2.02 -0.04 -1.56
C SER A 61 -2.24 -0.06 -3.08
N GLY A 62 -1.59 0.84 -3.82
CA GLY A 62 -1.60 0.88 -5.27
C GLY A 62 -3.02 0.90 -5.85
N ASP A 63 -3.35 -0.11 -6.65
CA ASP A 63 -4.67 -0.22 -7.27
C ASP A 63 -5.78 -0.77 -6.34
N GLY A 64 -5.49 -0.94 -5.05
CA GLY A 64 -6.46 -1.37 -4.03
C GLY A 64 -6.80 -2.85 -4.02
N ARG A 65 -6.12 -3.69 -4.82
CA ARG A 65 -6.51 -5.10 -4.95
C ARG A 65 -6.41 -5.90 -3.65
N ILE A 66 -5.46 -5.56 -2.77
CA ILE A 66 -5.29 -6.21 -1.46
C ILE A 66 -6.35 -5.67 -0.50
N VAL A 67 -6.59 -4.36 -0.47
CA VAL A 67 -7.68 -3.74 0.31
C VAL A 67 -9.04 -4.37 -0.02
N ILE A 68 -9.34 -4.54 -1.31
CA ILE A 68 -10.57 -5.21 -1.79
C ILE A 68 -10.60 -6.67 -1.32
N ALA A 69 -9.46 -7.37 -1.35
CA ALA A 69 -9.40 -8.77 -0.92
C ALA A 69 -9.55 -8.93 0.60
N LEU A 70 -8.98 -8.02 1.39
CA LEU A 70 -9.15 -7.92 2.84
C LEU A 70 -10.62 -7.69 3.21
N ALA A 71 -11.26 -6.70 2.56
CA ALA A 71 -12.68 -6.41 2.81
C ALA A 71 -13.60 -7.59 2.45
N ARG A 72 -13.29 -8.31 1.36
CA ARG A 72 -14.00 -9.55 0.99
C ARG A 72 -13.78 -10.70 1.97
N ALA A 73 -12.66 -10.69 2.70
CA ALA A 73 -12.35 -11.68 3.71
C ALA A 73 -12.98 -11.37 5.09
N GLY A 74 -13.70 -10.24 5.23
CA GLY A 74 -14.43 -9.90 6.45
C GLY A 74 -13.85 -8.75 7.27
N ALA A 75 -12.71 -8.18 6.85
CA ALA A 75 -12.09 -7.06 7.54
C ALA A 75 -12.73 -5.70 7.20
N GLU A 76 -12.63 -4.75 8.14
CA GLU A 76 -12.61 -3.33 7.82
C GLU A 76 -11.21 -3.00 7.24
N ALA A 77 -11.13 -2.80 5.93
CA ALA A 77 -9.87 -2.72 5.21
C ALA A 77 -9.51 -1.28 4.84
N HIS A 78 -8.27 -0.90 5.17
CA HIS A 78 -7.71 0.41 4.87
C HIS A 78 -6.54 0.25 3.91
N GLY A 79 -6.36 1.21 3.00
CA GLY A 79 -5.18 1.29 2.14
C GLY A 79 -4.60 2.69 2.16
N TYR A 80 -3.27 2.78 2.32
CA TYR A 80 -2.55 4.04 2.19
C TYR A 80 -1.77 4.06 0.89
N GLU A 81 -1.97 5.11 0.08
CA GLU A 81 -1.33 5.27 -1.22
C GLU A 81 -0.90 6.74 -1.40
N ILE A 82 0.36 6.96 -1.79
CA ILE A 82 0.88 8.32 -1.97
C ILE A 82 0.52 8.91 -3.34
N ASN A 83 0.41 8.05 -4.36
CA ASN A 83 0.07 8.45 -5.72
C ASN A 83 -1.44 8.76 -5.83
N GLN A 84 -1.76 10.01 -6.14
CA GLN A 84 -3.15 10.48 -6.26
C GLN A 84 -3.98 9.71 -7.30
N PHE A 85 -3.39 9.31 -8.42
CA PHE A 85 -4.10 8.63 -9.50
C PHE A 85 -4.42 7.19 -9.10
N LEU A 86 -3.49 6.49 -8.44
CA LEU A 86 -3.72 5.15 -7.92
C LEU A 86 -4.75 5.17 -6.78
N ALA A 87 -4.65 6.13 -5.86
CA ALA A 87 -5.64 6.29 -4.79
C ALA A 87 -7.06 6.54 -5.36
N TRP A 88 -7.19 7.40 -6.38
CA TRP A 88 -8.46 7.64 -7.05
C TRP A 88 -8.98 6.39 -7.78
N TYR A 89 -8.12 5.73 -8.56
CA TYR A 89 -8.47 4.49 -9.27
C TYR A 89 -8.92 3.38 -8.32
N SER A 90 -8.23 3.23 -7.19
CA SER A 90 -8.55 2.28 -6.13
C SER A 90 -9.95 2.52 -5.54
N LYS A 91 -10.32 3.79 -5.28
CA LYS A 91 -11.68 4.15 -4.82
C LYS A 91 -12.77 3.75 -5.82
N ILE A 92 -12.55 3.97 -7.12
CA ILE A 92 -13.50 3.52 -8.17
C ILE A 92 -13.67 2.01 -8.14
N ARG A 93 -12.57 1.26 -8.03
CA ARG A 93 -12.63 -0.20 -7.99
C ARG A 93 -13.36 -0.73 -6.77
N ILE A 94 -13.17 -0.10 -5.61
CA ILE A 94 -13.91 -0.41 -4.38
C ILE A 94 -15.40 -0.18 -4.58
N ARG A 95 -15.79 0.95 -5.18
CA ARG A 95 -17.19 1.26 -5.52
C ARG A 95 -17.79 0.24 -6.47
N MET A 96 -17.09 -0.07 -7.55
CA MET A 96 -17.51 -1.11 -8.52
C MET A 96 -17.63 -2.50 -7.88
N ALA A 97 -16.84 -2.78 -6.84
CA ALA A 97 -16.92 -4.02 -6.08
C ALA A 97 -18.02 -4.03 -5.01
N GLY A 98 -18.73 -2.92 -4.79
CA GLY A 98 -19.77 -2.79 -3.77
C GLY A 98 -19.24 -2.76 -2.32
N LEU A 99 -17.97 -2.39 -2.12
CA LEU A 99 -17.28 -2.51 -0.82
C LEU A 99 -17.08 -1.17 -0.09
N GLU A 100 -17.76 -0.10 -0.50
CA GLU A 100 -17.57 1.26 0.05
C GLU A 100 -17.82 1.37 1.56
N LYS A 101 -18.51 0.39 2.17
CA LYS A 101 -18.76 0.33 3.62
C LYS A 101 -17.68 -0.43 4.41
N LYS A 102 -16.80 -1.16 3.73
CA LYS A 102 -15.77 -2.01 4.36
C LYS A 102 -14.35 -1.71 3.87
N ALA A 103 -14.18 -0.98 2.78
CA ALA A 103 -12.88 -0.70 2.17
C ALA A 103 -12.65 0.80 1.99
N PHE A 104 -11.57 1.32 2.57
CA PHE A 104 -11.26 2.74 2.62
C PHE A 104 -9.85 3.02 2.08
N ILE A 105 -9.73 4.05 1.25
CA ILE A 105 -8.44 4.47 0.67
C ILE A 105 -8.10 5.88 1.11
N HIS A 106 -6.90 5.99 1.68
CA HIS A 106 -6.33 7.21 2.24
C HIS A 106 -5.15 7.63 1.36
N ARG A 107 -5.19 8.86 0.85
CA ARG A 107 -4.06 9.42 0.12
C ARG A 107 -3.05 9.97 1.12
N GLY A 108 -1.89 9.36 1.24
CA GLY A 108 -0.90 9.79 2.22
C GLY A 108 0.32 8.88 2.32
N ASN A 109 1.32 9.39 3.03
CA ASN A 109 2.50 8.61 3.41
C ASN A 109 2.17 7.78 4.66
N PHE A 110 2.13 6.47 4.54
CA PHE A 110 1.83 5.57 5.65
C PHE A 110 2.83 5.65 6.81
N PHE A 111 4.05 6.16 6.61
CA PHE A 111 4.99 6.37 7.72
C PHE A 111 4.48 7.39 8.74
N LYS A 112 3.57 8.28 8.34
CA LYS A 112 2.95 9.30 9.22
C LYS A 112 1.65 8.85 9.88
N GLU A 113 1.17 7.66 9.54
CA GLU A 113 -0.13 7.16 9.97
C GLU A 113 0.00 6.32 11.24
N ASP A 114 -0.96 6.42 12.14
CA ASP A 114 -0.99 5.60 13.35
C ASP A 114 -1.43 4.17 13.01
N LEU A 115 -0.54 3.20 13.29
CA LEU A 115 -0.80 1.78 13.03
C LEU A 115 -1.41 1.02 14.21
N SER A 116 -1.60 1.66 15.37
CA SER A 116 -2.02 1.00 16.62
C SER A 116 -3.41 0.37 16.56
N LYS A 117 -4.29 0.89 15.70
CA LYS A 117 -5.65 0.37 15.53
C LYS A 117 -5.72 -0.95 14.76
N TYR A 118 -4.76 -1.22 13.87
CA TYR A 118 -4.85 -2.35 12.95
C TYR A 118 -4.49 -3.67 13.64
N ASN A 119 -5.29 -4.70 13.38
CA ASN A 119 -5.05 -6.09 13.77
C ASN A 119 -4.17 -6.82 12.75
N VAL A 120 -4.25 -6.38 11.49
CA VAL A 120 -3.52 -7.00 10.38
C VAL A 120 -2.89 -5.93 9.51
N VAL A 121 -1.61 -6.13 9.18
CA VAL A 121 -0.85 -5.25 8.29
C VAL A 121 -0.32 -6.07 7.12
N ILE A 122 -0.62 -5.64 5.90
CA ILE A 122 -0.02 -6.18 4.68
C ILE A 122 0.91 -5.13 4.08
N VAL A 123 2.07 -5.57 3.60
CA VAL A 123 3.00 -4.70 2.89
C VAL A 123 3.67 -5.44 1.74
N PHE A 124 3.63 -4.84 0.55
CA PHE A 124 4.55 -5.16 -0.54
C PHE A 124 5.55 -4.02 -0.69
N GLY A 125 6.59 -4.05 0.15
CA GLY A 125 7.58 -2.99 0.24
C GLY A 125 8.72 -3.12 -0.76
N ILE A 126 9.79 -2.39 -0.48
CA ILE A 126 11.06 -2.41 -1.20
C ILE A 126 12.21 -2.39 -0.19
N PHE A 127 13.33 -3.02 -0.51
CA PHE A 127 14.41 -3.29 0.46
C PHE A 127 14.83 -2.08 1.32
N TYR A 128 14.92 -0.88 0.73
CA TYR A 128 15.42 0.30 1.44
C TYR A 128 14.44 0.91 2.47
N ILE A 129 13.15 0.55 2.44
CA ILE A 129 12.17 1.04 3.45
C ILE A 129 11.97 0.07 4.61
N MET A 130 12.43 -1.18 4.50
CA MET A 130 12.02 -2.25 5.41
C MET A 130 12.56 -2.08 6.83
N GLU A 131 13.73 -1.47 7.00
CA GLU A 131 14.30 -1.20 8.33
C GLU A 131 13.51 -0.12 9.09
N GLU A 132 13.19 1.00 8.42
CA GLU A 132 12.36 2.04 9.02
C GLU A 132 10.95 1.52 9.31
N LEU A 133 10.38 0.74 8.39
CA LEU A 133 9.08 0.12 8.58
C LEU A 133 9.09 -0.85 9.76
N GLU A 134 10.14 -1.66 9.94
CA GLU A 134 10.29 -2.54 11.09
C GLU A 134 10.22 -1.76 12.40
N ARG A 135 10.98 -0.67 12.53
CA ARG A 135 10.96 0.19 13.73
C ARG A 135 9.56 0.74 14.00
N LYS A 136 8.87 1.22 12.96
CA LYS A 136 7.50 1.74 13.07
C LYS A 136 6.52 0.65 13.52
N LEU A 137 6.56 -0.52 12.90
CA LEU A 137 5.68 -1.65 13.24
C LEU A 137 5.90 -2.09 14.70
N GLN A 138 7.15 -2.23 15.12
CA GLN A 138 7.47 -2.64 16.50
C GLN A 138 6.98 -1.63 17.53
N LYS A 139 7.05 -0.33 17.20
CA LYS A 139 6.65 0.77 18.08
C LYS A 139 5.14 0.93 18.18
N GLU A 140 4.42 0.84 17.06
CA GLU A 140 3.03 1.28 16.98
C GLU A 140 2.01 0.14 16.97
N THR A 141 2.36 -1.04 16.46
CA THR A 141 1.38 -2.14 16.40
C THR A 141 1.12 -2.72 17.78
N LYS A 142 -0.16 -3.04 18.05
CA LYS A 142 -0.59 -3.67 19.30
C LYS A 142 -0.14 -5.14 19.35
N PRO A 143 -0.07 -5.74 20.56
CA PRO A 143 0.10 -7.18 20.72
C PRO A 143 -0.84 -8.01 19.84
N ASN A 144 -0.35 -9.15 19.37
CA ASN A 144 -1.03 -10.11 18.49
C ASN A 144 -1.39 -9.56 17.10
N THR A 145 -0.84 -8.41 16.69
CA THR A 145 -0.96 -7.93 15.31
C THR A 145 -0.25 -8.88 14.35
N ILE A 146 -0.93 -9.29 13.28
CA ILE A 146 -0.34 -10.10 12.20
C ILE A 146 0.21 -9.17 11.12
N ILE A 147 1.49 -9.32 10.77
CA ILE A 147 2.12 -8.60 9.67
C ILE A 147 2.49 -9.59 8.57
N VAL A 148 2.04 -9.33 7.34
CA VAL A 148 2.38 -10.11 6.16
C VAL A 148 3.18 -9.25 5.19
N CYS A 149 4.45 -9.61 4.97
CA CYS A 149 5.32 -8.96 4.00
C CYS A 149 5.45 -9.81 2.72
N ASN A 150 5.36 -9.17 1.57
CA ASN A 150 5.62 -9.79 0.27
C ASN A 150 7.01 -9.36 -0.24
N ASN A 151 7.80 -10.35 -0.66
CA ASN A 151 9.11 -10.23 -1.33
C ASN A 151 10.28 -9.79 -0.43
N PHE A 152 10.05 -8.90 0.53
CA PHE A 152 11.11 -8.39 1.42
C PHE A 152 10.74 -8.63 2.89
N SER A 153 11.72 -9.10 3.67
CA SER A 153 11.58 -9.32 5.12
C SER A 153 11.84 -8.05 5.92
N LEU A 154 11.34 -8.04 7.16
CA LEU A 154 11.82 -7.14 8.20
C LEU A 154 13.23 -7.59 8.62
N PRO A 155 14.28 -6.74 8.53
CA PRO A 155 15.68 -7.17 8.65
C PRO A 155 16.08 -7.85 9.96
N ASN A 156 15.61 -7.36 11.11
CA ASN A 156 16.01 -7.86 12.43
C ASN A 156 14.89 -8.59 13.16
N TRP A 157 13.66 -8.52 12.65
CA TRP A 157 12.55 -9.30 13.19
C TRP A 157 12.58 -10.72 12.62
N LYS A 158 12.60 -11.73 13.48
CA LYS A 158 12.43 -13.13 13.08
C LYS A 158 10.97 -13.42 12.68
N PRO A 159 10.68 -13.94 11.47
CA PRO A 159 9.33 -14.29 11.06
C PRO A 159 8.82 -15.52 11.83
N ALA A 160 7.53 -15.53 12.12
CA ALA A 160 6.80 -16.67 12.69
C ALA A 160 6.54 -17.76 11.64
N ASN A 161 6.34 -17.37 10.37
CA ASN A 161 6.21 -18.28 9.23
C ASN A 161 6.82 -17.66 7.97
N LYS A 162 7.34 -18.49 7.06
CA LYS A 162 7.80 -18.09 5.74
C LYS A 162 7.32 -19.08 4.70
N GLU A 163 6.60 -18.59 3.69
CA GLU A 163 6.13 -19.41 2.58
C GLU A 163 6.58 -18.80 1.25
N GLY A 164 7.62 -19.37 0.66
CA GLY A 164 8.27 -18.82 -0.53
C GLY A 164 8.80 -17.40 -0.28
N LYS A 165 8.16 -16.42 -0.92
CA LYS A 165 8.49 -14.99 -0.79
C LYS A 165 7.63 -14.22 0.22
N PHE A 166 6.73 -14.90 0.92
CA PHE A 166 5.87 -14.29 1.92
C PHE A 166 6.43 -14.53 3.32
N TYR A 167 6.47 -13.49 4.13
CA TYR A 167 6.95 -13.52 5.51
C TYR A 167 5.80 -13.11 6.42
N VAL A 168 5.58 -13.88 7.49
CA VAL A 168 4.53 -13.60 8.48
C VAL A 168 5.19 -13.33 9.82
N TYR A 169 4.77 -12.26 10.46
CA TYR A 169 5.21 -11.85 11.79
C TYR A 169 3.99 -11.70 12.70
N GLU A 170 4.19 -11.93 13.98
CA GLU A 170 3.19 -11.71 15.01
C GLU A 170 3.83 -10.81 16.07
N LYS A 171 3.18 -9.69 16.38
CA LYS A 171 3.63 -8.77 17.42
C LYS A 171 3.46 -9.44 18.78
N GLY A 172 4.58 -9.75 19.45
CA GLY A 172 4.55 -10.26 20.81
C GLY A 172 3.93 -9.26 21.79
N SER A 173 3.42 -9.78 22.91
CA SER A 173 2.74 -9.04 23.98
C SER A 173 3.64 -8.34 24.99
N GLY A 174 4.96 -8.29 24.72
CA GLY A 174 5.96 -7.70 25.59
C GLY A 174 5.91 -6.17 25.66
#